data_AF-A7SKH9-F1
#
_entry.id   AF-A7SKH9-F1
#
_cell.length_a   1.000
_cell.length_b   1.000
_cell.length_c   1.000
_cell.angle_alpha   90.00
_cell.angle_beta   90.00
_cell.angle_gamma   90.00
#
_symmetry.space_group_name_H-M   'P 1'
#
loop_
_entity.id
_entity.type
_entity.pdbx_description
1 polymer ?
#
loop_
_entity_poly.entity_id
_entity_poly.type
_entity_poly.pdbx_seq_one_letter_code
_entity_poly.pdbx_strand_id
1 'polypeptide(L)'
;CTAVTICSCTAVTICPCKAVTICTCKAVTICPCTAVTICPCKAVTICPCKAVTICSCTAVTICPCKAVTICPCKAVTICSCTAVTICPCKAVTICPCKAITICPCKAVTICPCKAVTICSCTAVTICPCTAVTICSCTAVTICPGKVVTI
;
A
#
# COMPACT_ATOMS: atom_id res chain seq x y z
N CYS A 1 -3.16 -11.53 21.07
CA CYS A 1 -3.89 -12.79 20.76
C CYS A 1 -3.14 -13.63 19.73
N THR A 2 -3.51 -14.91 19.55
CA THR A 2 -2.91 -15.79 18.53
C THR A 2 -3.53 -15.57 17.14
N ALA A 3 -4.86 -15.67 17.02
CA ALA A 3 -5.57 -15.45 15.76
C ALA A 3 -6.97 -14.86 16.01
N VAL A 4 -7.43 -14.01 15.09
CA VAL A 4 -8.81 -13.51 15.04
C VAL A 4 -9.36 -13.72 13.63
N THR A 5 -10.59 -14.21 13.54
CA THR A 5 -11.33 -14.31 12.28
C THR A 5 -12.69 -13.63 12.43
N ILE A 6 -12.97 -12.68 11.54
CA ILE A 6 -14.23 -11.92 11.53
C ILE A 6 -14.88 -12.09 10.15
N CYS A 7 -16.06 -12.71 10.10
CA CYS A 7 -16.79 -12.91 8.83
C CYS A 7 -17.39 -11.59 8.30
N SER A 8 -18.01 -10.80 9.18
CA SER A 8 -18.64 -9.53 8.82
C SER A 8 -18.67 -8.57 9.98
N CYS A 9 -18.34 -7.30 9.74
CA CYS A 9 -18.52 -6.24 10.72
C CYS A 9 -18.89 -4.89 10.08
N THR A 10 -19.46 -4.01 10.89
CA THR A 10 -19.56 -2.59 10.51
C THR A 10 -18.24 -1.89 10.82
N ALA A 11 -17.75 -2.01 12.04
CA ALA A 11 -16.48 -1.46 12.48
C ALA A 11 -15.80 -2.41 13.45
N VAL A 12 -14.47 -2.47 13.43
CA VAL A 12 -13.69 -3.21 14.42
C VAL A 12 -12.37 -2.52 14.71
N THR A 13 -11.98 -2.56 15.98
CA THR A 13 -10.63 -2.22 16.45
C THR A 13 -9.99 -3.48 17.03
N ILE A 14 -8.83 -3.86 16.51
CA ILE A 14 -8.12 -5.08 16.92
C ILE A 14 -6.83 -4.69 17.67
N CYS A 15 -6.74 -5.11 18.93
CA CYS A 15 -5.54 -5.01 19.76
C CYS A 15 -4.41 -5.95 19.26
N PRO A 16 -3.18 -5.87 19.80
CA PRO A 16 -2.06 -6.64 19.28
C PRO A 16 -2.32 -8.15 19.13
N CYS A 17 -2.11 -8.66 17.92
CA CYS A 17 -2.43 -10.03 17.54
C CYS A 17 -1.42 -10.61 16.55
N LYS A 18 -1.14 -11.91 16.62
CA LYS A 18 -0.21 -12.52 15.67
C LYS A 18 -0.84 -12.57 14.27
N ALA A 19 -2.08 -13.04 14.15
CA ALA A 19 -2.80 -13.15 12.88
C ALA A 19 -4.21 -12.57 12.95
N VAL A 20 -4.62 -11.88 11.89
CA VAL A 20 -5.97 -11.33 11.73
C VAL A 20 -6.48 -11.65 10.33
N THR A 21 -7.67 -12.22 10.24
CA THR A 21 -8.41 -12.41 8.99
C THR A 21 -9.79 -11.76 9.10
N ILE A 22 -10.12 -10.84 8.20
CA ILE A 22 -11.43 -10.19 8.14
C ILE A 22 -12.01 -10.45 6.76
N CYS A 23 -13.20 -11.06 6.65
CA CYS A 23 -13.77 -11.39 5.35
C CYS A 23 -14.55 -10.22 4.73
N THR A 24 -15.26 -9.43 5.53
CA THR A 24 -15.93 -8.20 5.08
C THR A 24 -16.05 -7.19 6.23
N CYS A 25 -15.75 -5.90 5.98
CA CYS A 25 -16.03 -4.87 6.98
C CYS A 25 -16.15 -3.45 6.39
N LYS A 26 -16.93 -2.55 6.99
CA LYS A 26 -16.89 -1.14 6.53
C LYS A 26 -15.62 -0.44 7.01
N ALA A 27 -15.27 -0.55 8.28
CA ALA A 27 -14.11 0.12 8.86
C ALA A 27 -13.27 -0.82 9.74
N VAL A 28 -11.95 -0.80 9.57
CA VAL A 28 -11.03 -1.62 10.36
C VAL A 28 -9.87 -0.76 10.86
N THR A 29 -9.61 -0.84 12.16
CA THR A 29 -8.39 -0.31 12.79
C THR A 29 -7.62 -1.45 13.44
N ILE A 30 -6.36 -1.64 13.06
CA ILE A 30 -5.51 -2.73 13.59
C ILE A 30 -4.30 -2.12 14.29
N CYS A 31 -4.14 -2.45 15.57
CA CYS A 31 -2.93 -2.24 16.35
C CYS A 31 -1.89 -3.35 16.05
N PRO A 32 -0.67 -3.29 16.59
CA PRO A 32 0.43 -4.06 16.04
C PRO A 32 0.19 -5.55 15.82
N CYS A 33 0.37 -6.02 14.59
CA CYS A 33 0.16 -7.42 14.20
C CYS A 33 1.31 -8.02 13.41
N THR A 34 1.42 -9.35 13.39
CA THR A 34 2.40 -10.00 12.50
C THR A 34 1.85 -10.15 11.08
N ALA A 35 0.63 -10.67 10.93
CA ALA A 35 0.00 -10.88 9.64
C ALA A 35 -1.46 -10.42 9.66
N VAL A 36 -1.87 -9.72 8.60
CA VAL A 36 -3.23 -9.22 8.40
C VAL A 36 -3.70 -9.58 7.00
N THR A 37 -4.87 -10.20 6.90
CA THR A 37 -5.60 -10.42 5.63
C THR A 37 -6.99 -9.80 5.71
N ILE A 38 -7.33 -8.91 4.79
CA ILE A 38 -8.64 -8.24 4.76
C ILE A 38 -9.33 -8.46 3.41
N CYS A 39 -10.34 -9.33 3.43
CA CYS A 39 -11.46 -9.54 2.51
C CYS A 39 -12.47 -8.38 2.60
N PRO A 40 -13.21 -7.95 1.55
CA PRO A 40 -13.44 -6.55 1.17
C PRO A 40 -13.76 -5.53 2.28
N CYS A 41 -13.18 -4.34 2.11
CA CYS A 41 -13.34 -3.23 3.05
C CYS A 41 -13.70 -1.87 2.41
N LYS A 42 -14.28 -0.94 3.18
CA LYS A 42 -14.33 0.47 2.75
C LYS A 42 -13.09 1.22 3.22
N ALA A 43 -12.77 1.17 4.51
CA ALA A 43 -11.64 1.88 5.08
C ALA A 43 -10.81 0.97 6.00
N VAL A 44 -9.48 1.06 5.87
CA VAL A 44 -8.53 0.31 6.70
C VAL A 44 -7.43 1.24 7.18
N THR A 45 -7.18 1.21 8.50
CA THR A 45 -6.01 1.82 9.15
C THR A 45 -5.23 0.75 9.88
N ILE A 46 -3.95 0.58 9.55
CA ILE A 46 -3.08 -0.44 10.17
C ILE A 46 -1.85 0.23 10.80
N CYS A 47 -1.67 -0.02 12.09
CA CYS A 47 -0.56 0.38 12.94
C CYS A 47 0.23 -0.87 13.43
N PRO A 48 1.53 -0.76 13.78
CA PRO A 48 2.65 -1.45 13.15
C PRO A 48 2.46 -2.92 12.76
N CYS A 49 2.66 -3.28 11.49
CA CYS A 49 2.52 -4.69 11.05
C CYS A 49 3.77 -5.26 10.36
N LYS A 50 3.96 -6.57 10.35
CA LYS A 50 5.02 -7.19 9.52
C LYS A 50 4.52 -7.43 8.09
N ALA A 51 3.36 -8.05 7.92
CA ALA A 51 2.80 -8.35 6.61
C ALA A 51 1.32 -7.99 6.53
N VAL A 52 0.90 -7.37 5.43
CA VAL A 52 -0.48 -6.96 5.18
C VAL A 52 -0.88 -7.36 3.76
N THR A 53 -1.99 -8.07 3.65
CA THR A 53 -2.68 -8.36 2.38
C THR A 53 -4.10 -7.81 2.45
N ILE A 54 -4.46 -6.91 1.53
CA ILE A 54 -5.80 -6.33 1.44
C ILE A 54 -6.37 -6.63 0.07
N CYS A 55 -7.46 -7.38 0.03
CA CYS A 55 -8.17 -7.68 -1.21
C CYS A 55 -9.44 -6.83 -1.33
N SER A 56 -9.44 -5.86 -2.25
CA SER A 56 -10.52 -4.90 -2.49
C SER A 56 -10.79 -3.94 -1.33
N CYS A 57 -10.38 -2.68 -1.49
CA CYS A 57 -10.73 -1.63 -0.53
C CYS A 57 -11.00 -0.27 -1.19
N THR A 58 -11.73 0.62 -0.52
CA THR A 58 -11.85 2.00 -1.01
C THR A 58 -10.66 2.85 -0.58
N ALA A 59 -10.30 2.83 0.70
CA ALA A 59 -9.21 3.62 1.25
C ALA A 59 -8.37 2.78 2.23
N VAL A 60 -7.05 2.90 2.11
CA VAL A 60 -6.08 2.21 2.97
C VAL A 60 -5.03 3.18 3.46
N THR A 61 -4.80 3.18 4.77
CA THR A 61 -3.69 3.87 5.44
C THR A 61 -2.86 2.85 6.23
N ILE A 62 -1.56 2.74 5.95
CA ILE A 62 -0.66 1.79 6.63
C ILE A 62 0.56 2.52 7.17
N CYS A 63 0.83 2.36 8.46
CA CYS A 63 1.98 2.94 9.17
C CYS A 63 2.52 1.97 10.23
N PRO A 64 3.84 1.90 10.46
CA PRO A 64 4.84 1.30 9.56
C PRO A 64 4.58 -0.19 9.26
N CYS A 65 5.07 -0.68 8.10
CA CYS A 65 5.00 -2.11 7.74
C CYS A 65 6.26 -2.66 7.07
N LYS A 66 6.51 -3.98 7.11
CA LYS A 66 7.60 -4.57 6.30
C LYS A 66 7.13 -4.85 4.87
N ALA A 67 6.03 -5.59 4.71
CA ALA A 67 5.53 -5.99 3.41
C ALA A 67 4.03 -5.71 3.26
N VAL A 68 3.65 -5.09 2.15
CA VAL A 68 2.25 -4.73 1.85
C VAL A 68 1.89 -5.19 0.44
N THR A 69 0.78 -5.91 0.34
CA THR A 69 0.12 -6.24 -0.93
C THR A 69 -1.32 -5.74 -0.90
N ILE A 70 -1.69 -4.88 -1.85
CA ILE A 70 -3.04 -4.30 -1.93
C ILE A 70 -3.62 -4.51 -3.33
N CYS A 71 -4.73 -5.23 -3.42
CA CYS A 71 -5.38 -5.51 -4.70
C CYS A 71 -6.90 -5.66 -4.65
N PRO A 72 -7.73 -4.96 -5.44
CA PRO A 72 -7.63 -3.59 -5.97
C PRO A 72 -7.96 -2.52 -4.91
N CYS A 73 -7.62 -1.24 -5.16
CA CYS A 73 -8.02 -0.14 -4.26
C CYS A 73 -8.34 1.18 -4.96
N LYS A 74 -9.10 2.11 -4.36
CA LYS A 74 -9.22 3.48 -4.91
C LYS A 74 -8.09 4.38 -4.42
N ALA A 75 -7.80 4.41 -3.12
CA ALA A 75 -6.78 5.29 -2.55
C ALA A 75 -5.92 4.54 -1.54
N VAL A 76 -4.60 4.68 -1.67
CA VAL A 76 -3.62 4.06 -0.78
C VAL A 76 -2.64 5.12 -0.28
N THR A 77 -2.50 5.21 1.04
CA THR A 77 -1.45 5.98 1.70
C THR A 77 -0.60 5.03 2.54
N ILE A 78 0.70 4.95 2.24
CA ILE A 78 1.64 4.11 2.99
C ILE A 78 2.76 4.97 3.56
N CYS A 79 2.88 4.96 4.88
CA CYS A 79 3.94 5.63 5.60
C CYS A 79 4.97 4.62 6.11
N SER A 80 6.21 4.69 5.62
CA SER A 80 7.33 3.81 5.99
C SER A 80 7.08 2.31 5.73
N CYS A 81 7.60 1.81 4.60
CA CYS A 81 7.56 0.39 4.28
C CYS A 81 8.87 -0.16 3.70
N THR A 82 9.10 -1.48 3.82
CA THR A 82 10.23 -2.12 3.13
C THR A 82 9.87 -2.50 1.70
N ALA A 83 8.75 -3.21 1.50
CA ALA A 83 8.29 -3.64 0.19
C ALA A 83 6.78 -3.38 0.03
N VAL A 84 6.40 -2.85 -1.12
CA VAL A 84 5.00 -2.54 -1.46
C VAL A 84 4.68 -3.05 -2.86
N THR A 85 3.57 -3.78 -2.97
CA THR A 85 2.97 -4.18 -4.24
C THR A 85 1.51 -3.73 -4.28
N ILE A 86 1.14 -2.94 -5.29
CA ILE A 86 -0.21 -2.39 -5.44
C ILE A 86 -0.71 -2.69 -6.85
N CYS A 87 -1.86 -3.37 -6.95
CA CYS A 87 -2.44 -3.76 -8.25
C CYS A 87 -3.98 -3.83 -8.20
N PRO A 88 -4.73 -3.29 -9.17
CA PRO A 88 -4.73 -1.91 -9.67
C PRO A 88 -5.22 -0.87 -8.64
N CYS A 89 -4.89 0.41 -8.85
CA CYS A 89 -5.33 1.52 -7.99
C CYS A 89 -5.74 2.79 -8.74
N LYS A 90 -6.45 3.74 -8.10
CA LYS A 90 -6.65 5.09 -8.68
C LYS A 90 -5.58 6.07 -8.20
N ALA A 91 -5.31 6.12 -6.90
CA ALA A 91 -4.37 7.06 -6.31
C ALA A 91 -3.49 6.37 -5.27
N VAL A 92 -2.18 6.58 -5.37
CA VAL A 92 -1.20 6.00 -4.46
C VAL A 92 -0.25 7.08 -3.96
N THR A 93 -0.08 7.18 -2.65
CA THR A 93 0.94 8.01 -1.99
C THR A 93 1.81 7.11 -1.11
N ILE A 94 3.12 7.06 -1.36
CA ILE A 94 4.06 6.23 -0.59
C ILE A 94 5.23 7.07 -0.10
N CYS A 95 5.46 7.09 1.22
CA CYS A 95 6.51 7.89 1.85
C CYS A 95 7.06 7.24 3.14
N PRO A 96 8.38 7.04 3.34
CA PRO A 96 9.40 6.49 2.43
C PRO A 96 9.26 4.96 2.25
N CYS A 97 9.88 4.40 1.20
CA CYS A 97 9.90 2.94 0.98
C CYS A 97 11.19 2.42 0.32
N LYS A 98 11.61 1.16 0.59
CA LYS A 98 12.78 0.61 -0.12
C LYS A 98 12.42 0.13 -1.54
N ALA A 99 11.41 -0.70 -1.70
CA ALA A 99 11.03 -1.26 -2.99
C ALA A 99 9.52 -1.13 -3.24
N ILE A 100 9.16 -0.62 -4.42
CA ILE A 100 7.77 -0.40 -4.81
C ILE A 100 7.52 -1.03 -6.18
N THR A 101 6.43 -1.79 -6.30
CA THR A 101 5.89 -2.27 -7.57
C THR A 101 4.43 -1.84 -7.68
N ILE A 102 4.11 -1.06 -8.72
CA ILE A 102 2.76 -0.56 -8.97
C ILE A 102 2.30 -1.03 -10.36
N CYS A 103 1.20 -1.76 -10.37
CA CYS A 103 0.47 -2.16 -11.57
C CYS A 103 -0.91 -1.45 -11.59
N PRO A 104 -1.55 -1.33 -12.75
CA PRO A 104 -2.08 -0.08 -13.31
C PRO A 104 -2.62 0.91 -12.27
N CYS A 105 -2.11 2.14 -12.30
CA CYS A 105 -2.59 3.22 -11.45
C CYS A 105 -2.91 4.49 -12.25
N LYS A 106 -3.87 5.32 -11.82
CA LYS A 106 -4.06 6.63 -12.47
C LYS A 106 -3.02 7.65 -12.02
N ALA A 107 -2.90 7.85 -10.71
CA ALA A 107 -2.00 8.85 -10.12
C ALA A 107 -1.11 8.22 -9.04
N VAL A 108 0.17 8.51 -9.09
CA VAL A 108 1.16 7.99 -8.14
C VAL A 108 2.07 9.11 -7.64
N THR A 109 2.19 9.24 -6.33
CA THR A 109 3.17 10.12 -5.67
C THR A 109 4.10 9.28 -4.81
N ILE A 110 5.39 9.32 -5.09
CA ILE A 110 6.41 8.56 -4.35
C ILE A 110 7.43 9.52 -3.76
N CYS A 111 7.56 9.50 -2.44
CA CYS A 111 8.61 10.18 -1.69
C CYS A 111 9.71 9.18 -1.28
N PRO A 112 10.89 9.65 -0.80
CA PRO A 112 12.19 9.03 -1.08
C PRO A 112 12.21 7.50 -1.02
N CYS A 113 12.76 6.90 -2.07
CA CYS A 113 12.75 5.46 -2.25
C CYS A 113 14.03 4.90 -2.87
N LYS A 114 14.30 3.60 -2.70
CA LYS A 114 15.46 2.99 -3.37
C LYS A 114 15.13 2.56 -4.79
N ALA A 115 14.08 1.75 -4.97
CA ALA A 115 13.68 1.22 -6.27
C ALA A 115 12.17 1.32 -6.50
N VAL A 116 11.78 1.73 -7.70
CA VAL A 116 10.38 1.73 -8.17
C VAL A 116 10.26 1.05 -9.52
N THR A 117 9.28 0.17 -9.63
CA THR A 117 8.78 -0.33 -10.92
C THR A 117 7.31 0.05 -11.08
N ILE A 118 6.99 0.74 -12.17
CA ILE A 118 5.61 1.11 -12.54
C ILE A 118 5.30 0.51 -13.91
N CYS A 119 4.33 -0.39 -13.99
CA CYS A 119 3.95 -1.00 -15.27
C CYS A 119 3.14 -0.04 -16.15
N SER A 120 2.17 0.67 -15.56
CA SER A 120 1.39 1.67 -16.28
C SER A 120 0.81 2.75 -15.36
N CYS A 121 0.91 4.01 -15.79
CA CYS A 121 0.25 5.13 -15.12
C CYS A 121 -0.31 6.21 -16.06
N THR A 122 -1.22 7.05 -15.55
CA THR A 122 -1.55 8.30 -16.24
C THR A 122 -0.60 9.41 -15.81
N ALA A 123 -0.40 9.59 -14.51
CA ALA A 123 0.51 10.60 -13.97
C ALA A 123 1.33 10.02 -12.81
N VAL A 124 2.62 10.37 -12.76
CA VAL A 124 3.49 10.04 -11.64
C VAL A 124 4.39 11.22 -11.24
N THR A 125 4.48 11.46 -9.94
CA THR A 125 5.45 12.35 -9.31
C THR A 125 6.39 11.55 -8.43
N ILE A 126 7.70 11.61 -8.70
CA ILE A 126 8.72 10.87 -7.97
C ILE A 126 9.74 11.86 -7.38
N CYS A 127 9.79 11.95 -6.05
CA CYS A 127 10.88 12.62 -5.34
C CYS A 127 12.13 11.69 -5.33
N PRO A 128 13.31 12.10 -4.80
CA PRO A 128 14.56 11.46 -5.18
C PRO A 128 14.57 9.95 -4.85
N CYS A 129 14.77 9.14 -5.88
CA CYS A 129 14.94 7.70 -5.80
C CYS A 129 16.24 7.26 -6.48
N THR A 130 16.75 6.07 -6.11
CA THR A 130 18.01 5.56 -6.66
C THR A 130 17.83 4.92 -8.03
N ALA A 131 16.74 4.16 -8.22
CA ALA A 131 16.39 3.52 -9.48
C ALA A 131 14.87 3.59 -9.72
N VAL A 132 14.49 3.90 -10.95
CA VAL A 132 13.09 4.00 -11.39
C VAL A 132 12.98 3.33 -12.77
N THR A 133 11.97 2.47 -12.93
CA THR A 133 11.59 1.85 -14.21
C THR A 133 10.09 2.08 -14.44
N ILE A 134 9.73 2.69 -15.58
CA ILE A 134 8.33 3.02 -15.92
C ILE A 134 8.01 2.50 -17.33
N CYS A 135 7.28 1.40 -17.47
CA CYS A 135 7.02 0.83 -18.81
C CYS A 135 6.09 1.70 -19.66
N SER A 136 5.11 2.38 -19.05
CA SER A 136 4.20 3.29 -19.77
C SER A 136 3.64 4.36 -18.83
N CYS A 137 3.74 5.63 -19.21
CA CYS A 137 3.03 6.71 -18.50
C CYS A 137 2.78 7.92 -19.40
N THR A 138 1.65 8.60 -19.18
CA THR A 138 1.31 9.82 -19.97
C THR A 138 2.05 11.05 -19.47
N ALA A 139 2.24 11.20 -18.16
CA ALA A 139 2.93 12.34 -17.56
C ALA A 139 3.85 11.89 -16.41
N VAL A 140 5.10 12.35 -16.43
CA VAL A 140 6.14 11.99 -15.45
C VAL A 140 6.82 13.27 -14.96
N THR A 141 6.79 13.48 -13.64
CA THR A 141 7.53 14.55 -12.96
C THR A 141 8.54 13.93 -12.00
N ILE A 142 9.83 14.21 -12.19
CA ILE A 142 10.91 13.65 -11.37
C ILE A 142 11.74 14.79 -10.77
N CYS A 143 11.85 14.83 -9.45
CA CYS A 143 12.79 15.72 -8.77
C CYS A 143 14.23 15.21 -8.99
N PRO A 144 15.26 16.08 -9.02
CA PRO A 144 16.64 15.68 -9.31
C PRO A 144 17.09 14.48 -8.45
N GLY A 145 17.49 13.39 -9.12
CA GLY A 145 17.82 12.08 -8.54
C GLY A 145 18.86 11.36 -9.39
N LYS A 146 19.44 10.26 -8.87
CA LYS A 146 20.71 9.71 -9.38
C LYS A 146 20.59 8.94 -10.71
N VAL A 147 19.49 8.24 -11.00
CA VAL A 147 19.28 7.50 -12.27
C VAL A 147 17.79 7.27 -12.52
N VAL A 148 17.33 7.50 -13.76
CA VAL A 148 15.96 7.23 -14.22
C VAL A 148 16.02 6.46 -15.53
N THR A 149 15.33 5.32 -15.61
CA THR A 149 15.09 4.61 -16.86
C THR A 149 13.58 4.64 -17.14
N ILE A 150 13.18 5.32 -18.22
CA ILE A 150 11.79 5.36 -18.69
C ILE A 150 11.69 4.33 -19.80
#